data_AF-A0A1F8S6L3-F1
#
_entry.id   AF-A0A1F8S6L3-F1
#
_cell.length_a   1.000
_cell.length_b   1.000
_cell.length_c   1.000
_cell.angle_alpha   90.00
_cell.angle_beta   90.00
_cell.angle_gamma   90.00
#
_symmetry.space_group_name_H-M   'P 1'
#
loop_
_entity.id
_entity.type
_entity.pdbx_description
1 polymer ?
#
loop_
_entity_poly.entity_id
_entity_poly.type
_entity_poly.pdbx_seq_one_letter_code
_entity_poly.pdbx_strand_id
1 'polypeptide(L)'
;MGSLNVVLWIAGVALIGLGYLRAREPWRRYRALKEQDANVARYEAWRGGLRDSGPTGASVAMDVLRRQARNGAVIAGIGFVLVFAGFALP
;
A
#
# COMPACT_ATOMS: atom_id res chain seq x y z
N MET A 1 -12.65 -10.37 30.02
CA MET A 1 -12.05 -11.22 28.95
C MET A 1 -13.06 -12.26 28.47
N GLY A 2 -14.05 -11.82 27.68
CA GLY A 2 -15.05 -12.70 27.08
C GLY A 2 -14.58 -13.35 25.77
N SER A 3 -15.36 -14.30 25.26
CA SER A 3 -15.16 -14.91 23.94
C SER A 3 -15.11 -13.89 22.80
N LEU A 4 -15.82 -12.76 22.94
CA LEU A 4 -15.78 -11.63 22.01
C LEU A 4 -14.36 -11.05 21.86
N ASN A 5 -13.63 -10.88 22.95
CA ASN A 5 -12.28 -10.29 22.93
C ASN A 5 -11.32 -11.19 22.15
N VAL A 6 -11.43 -12.51 22.35
CA VAL A 6 -10.64 -13.52 21.61
C VAL A 6 -10.95 -13.44 20.11
N VAL A 7 -12.23 -13.34 19.73
CA VAL A 7 -12.63 -13.20 18.33
C VAL A 7 -12.07 -11.92 17.72
N LEU A 8 -12.14 -10.78 18.42
CA LEU A 8 -11.59 -9.50 17.96
C LEU A 8 -10.08 -9.57 17.73
N TRP A 9 -9.33 -10.22 18.62
CA TRP A 9 -7.89 -10.40 18.45
C TRP A 9 -7.55 -11.29 17.26
N ILE A 10 -8.18 -12.45 17.15
CA ILE A 10 -7.92 -13.39 16.04
C ILE A 10 -8.27 -12.72 14.71
N ALA A 11 -9.45 -12.11 14.59
CA ALA A 11 -9.86 -11.41 13.39
C ALA A 11 -8.95 -10.23 13.07
N GLY A 12 -8.55 -9.47 14.09
CA GLY A 12 -7.63 -8.34 13.94
C GLY A 12 -6.26 -8.75 13.41
N VAL A 13 -5.64 -9.77 14.02
CA VAL A 13 -4.35 -10.33 13.56
C VAL A 13 -4.46 -10.88 12.14
N ALA A 14 -5.55 -11.59 11.82
CA ALA A 14 -5.79 -12.11 10.47
C ALA A 14 -5.88 -10.98 9.43
N LEU A 15 -6.60 -9.90 9.72
CA LEU A 15 -6.69 -8.73 8.84
C LEU A 15 -5.36 -8.00 8.67
N ILE A 16 -4.56 -7.88 9.74
CA ILE A 16 -3.20 -7.31 9.65
C ILE A 16 -2.36 -8.13 8.66
N GLY A 17 -2.34 -9.46 8.83
CA GLY A 17 -1.58 -10.35 7.95
C GLY A 17 -2.05 -10.26 6.49
N LEU A 18 -3.36 -10.34 6.25
CA LEU A 18 -3.94 -10.27 4.92
C LEU A 18 -3.71 -8.89 4.26
N GLY A 19 -3.88 -7.81 5.02
CA GLY A 19 -3.62 -6.45 4.55
C GLY A 19 -2.15 -6.24 4.18
N TYR A 20 -1.22 -6.76 5.00
CA TYR A 20 0.22 -6.71 4.70
C TYR A 20 0.56 -7.47 3.41
N LEU A 21 0.08 -8.70 3.26
CA LEU A 21 0.32 -9.50 2.06
C LEU A 21 -0.23 -8.81 0.80
N ARG A 22 -1.44 -8.23 0.87
CA ARG A 22 -2.03 -7.46 -0.23
C ARG A 22 -1.29 -6.17 -0.54
N ALA A 23 -0.70 -5.50 0.46
CA ALA A 23 0.01 -4.25 0.24
C ALA A 23 1.43 -4.47 -0.29
N ARG A 24 2.10 -5.54 0.14
CA ARG A 24 3.54 -5.77 -0.08
C ARG A 24 3.93 -5.82 -1.55
N GLU A 25 3.21 -6.62 -2.35
CA GLU A 25 3.58 -6.82 -3.75
C GLU A 25 3.32 -5.57 -4.62
N PRO A 26 2.13 -4.93 -4.58
CA PRO A 26 1.90 -3.69 -5.31
C PRO A 26 2.87 -2.57 -4.91
N TRP A 27 3.20 -2.48 -3.62
CA TRP A 27 4.17 -1.49 -3.13
C TRP A 27 5.57 -1.70 -3.69
N ARG A 28 6.04 -2.96 -3.74
CA ARG A 28 7.34 -3.31 -4.32
C ARG A 28 7.41 -2.91 -5.79
N ARG A 29 6.37 -3.22 -6.58
CA ARG A 29 6.30 -2.87 -8.01
C ARG A 29 6.21 -1.35 -8.22
N TYR A 30 5.42 -0.65 -7.39
CA TYR A 30 5.34 0.81 -7.39
C TYR A 30 6.72 1.44 -7.15
N ARG A 31 7.48 0.96 -6.15
CA ARG A 31 8.82 1.47 -5.84
C ARG A 31 9.79 1.26 -7.01
N ALA A 32 9.76 0.09 -7.64
CA ALA A 32 10.59 -0.21 -8.81
C ALA A 32 10.28 0.72 -10.00
N LEU A 33 9.00 0.92 -10.32
CA LEU A 33 8.60 1.84 -11.40
C LEU A 33 8.96 3.29 -11.09
N LYS A 34 8.79 3.71 -9.83
CA LYS A 34 9.14 5.07 -9.39
C LYS A 34 10.63 5.36 -9.56
N GLU A 35 11.48 4.38 -9.25
CA GLU A 35 12.92 4.49 -9.42
C GLU A 35 13.32 4.58 -10.89
N GLN A 36 12.69 3.77 -11.76
CA GLN A 36 12.88 3.85 -13.21
C GLN A 36 12.43 5.20 -13.77
N ASP A 37 11.24 5.69 -13.40
CA ASP A 37 10.72 6.98 -13.86
C ASP A 37 11.64 8.14 -13.44
N ALA A 38 12.19 8.09 -12.22
CA ALA A 38 13.18 9.07 -11.76
C ALA A 38 14.50 9.01 -12.56
N ASN A 39 14.94 7.83 -13.00
CA ASN A 39 16.12 7.69 -13.84
C ASN A 39 15.87 8.25 -15.24
N VAL A 40 14.72 7.95 -15.83
CA VAL A 40 14.30 8.49 -17.13
C VAL A 40 14.23 10.00 -17.07
N ALA A 41 13.58 10.57 -16.04
CA ALA A 41 13.47 12.02 -15.87
C ALA A 41 14.86 12.70 -15.78
N ARG A 42 15.81 12.09 -15.06
CA ARG A 42 17.19 12.60 -14.99
C ARG A 42 17.89 12.54 -16.35
N TYR A 43 17.74 11.44 -17.08
CA TYR A 43 18.33 11.28 -18.40
C TYR A 43 17.74 12.27 -19.41
N GLU A 44 16.42 12.46 -19.39
CA GLU A 44 15.68 13.42 -20.23
C GLU A 44 16.11 14.87 -19.95
N ALA A 45 16.27 15.24 -18.68
CA ALA A 45 16.76 16.55 -18.28
C ALA A 45 18.18 16.81 -18.79
N TRP A 46 19.06 15.81 -18.73
CA TRP A 46 20.45 15.95 -19.22
C TRP A 46 20.51 16.07 -20.75
N ARG A 47 19.70 15.30 -21.49
CA ARG A 47 19.68 15.32 -22.96
C ARG A 47 18.92 16.51 -23.57
N GLY A 48 18.41 17.44 -22.74
CA GLY A 48 17.61 18.57 -23.20
C GLY A 48 16.27 18.19 -23.85
N GLY A 49 15.71 17.02 -23.50
CA GLY A 49 14.46 16.55 -24.07
C GLY A 49 13.25 17.28 -23.49
N LEU A 50 12.34 17.74 -24.35
CA LEU A 50 11.00 18.18 -23.94
C LEU A 50 10.18 16.95 -23.56
N ARG A 51 9.95 16.77 -22.26
CA ARG A 51 8.99 15.77 -21.76
C ARG A 51 7.59 16.34 -21.89
N ASP A 52 6.72 15.57 -22.54
CA ASP A 52 5.30 15.89 -22.60
C ASP A 52 4.71 15.87 -21.17
N SER A 53 3.91 16.88 -20.82
CA SER A 53 3.38 17.06 -19.45
C SER A 53 2.21 16.12 -19.11
N GLY A 54 1.76 15.31 -20.08
CA GLY A 54 0.65 14.38 -19.93
C GLY A 54 0.97 13.13 -19.10
N PRO A 55 -0.06 12.42 -18.59
CA PRO A 55 0.12 11.14 -17.91
C PRO A 55 0.67 10.09 -18.88
N THR A 56 1.74 9.43 -18.47
CA THR A 56 2.32 8.30 -19.19
C THR A 56 1.66 7.00 -18.77
N GLY A 57 1.81 5.93 -19.56
CA GLY A 57 1.36 4.60 -19.14
C GLY A 57 1.98 4.17 -17.81
N ALA A 58 3.23 4.58 -17.55
CA ALA A 58 3.91 4.33 -16.28
C ALA A 58 3.29 5.08 -15.11
N SER A 59 2.89 6.36 -15.29
CA SER A 59 2.23 7.12 -14.22
C SER A 59 0.87 6.53 -13.87
N VAL A 60 0.10 6.10 -14.87
CA VAL A 60 -1.19 5.41 -14.66
C VAL A 60 -0.98 4.09 -13.90
N ALA A 61 -0.01 3.28 -14.30
CA ALA A 61 0.32 2.03 -13.62
C ALA A 61 0.75 2.26 -12.16
N MET A 62 1.58 3.29 -11.91
CA MET A 62 1.99 3.68 -10.56
C MET A 62 0.79 4.08 -9.68
N ASP A 63 -0.18 4.79 -10.22
CA ASP A 63 -1.39 5.18 -9.47
C ASP A 63 -2.27 3.98 -9.12
N VAL A 64 -2.43 3.03 -10.04
CA VAL A 64 -3.16 1.78 -9.78
C VAL A 64 -2.46 0.98 -8.67
N LEU A 65 -1.14 0.79 -8.76
CA LEU A 65 -0.37 0.05 -7.76
C LEU A 65 -0.41 0.75 -6.39
N ARG A 66 -0.36 2.08 -6.36
CA ARG A 66 -0.50 2.86 -5.13
C ARG A 66 -1.87 2.66 -4.50
N ARG A 67 -2.94 2.65 -5.29
CA ARG A 67 -4.30 2.37 -4.80
C ARG A 67 -4.42 0.95 -4.24
N GLN A 68 -3.85 -0.05 -4.91
CA GLN A 68 -3.83 -1.42 -4.42
C GLN A 68 -3.06 -1.54 -3.08
N ALA A 69 -1.87 -0.93 -3.01
CA ALA A 69 -1.09 -0.89 -1.77
C ALA A 69 -1.85 -0.18 -0.64
N ARG A 70 -2.52 0.95 -0.93
CA ARG A 70 -3.35 1.68 0.02
C ARG A 70 -4.51 0.84 0.53
N ASN A 71 -5.19 0.09 -0.33
CA ASN A 71 -6.28 -0.79 0.10
C ASN A 71 -5.79 -1.87 1.07
N GLY A 72 -4.63 -2.49 0.78
CA GLY A 72 -4.00 -3.43 1.71
C GLY A 72 -3.64 -2.78 3.05
N ALA A 73 -3.10 -1.55 3.03
CA ALA A 73 -2.78 -0.80 4.24
C ALA A 73 -4.03 -0.44 5.07
N VAL A 74 -5.14 -0.09 4.42
CA VAL A 74 -6.44 0.15 5.10
C VAL A 74 -6.94 -1.13 5.77
N ILE A 75 -6.88 -2.27 5.08
CA ILE A 75 -7.27 -3.57 5.67
C ILE A 75 -6.42 -3.86 6.91
N ALA A 76 -5.11 -3.67 6.83
CA ALA A 76 -4.21 -3.87 7.98
C ALA A 76 -4.53 -2.88 9.12
N GLY A 77 -4.85 -1.63 8.79
CA GLY A 77 -5.27 -0.62 9.76
C GLY A 77 -6.55 -0.99 10.50
N ILE A 78 -7.56 -1.51 9.79
CA ILE A 78 -8.80 -2.03 10.43
C ILE A 78 -8.46 -3.18 11.38
N GLY A 79 -7.60 -4.11 10.94
CA GLY A 79 -7.15 -5.22 11.78
C GLY A 79 -6.47 -4.74 13.06
N PHE A 80 -5.60 -3.73 12.96
CA PHE A 80 -4.97 -3.09 14.10
C PHE A 80 -5.99 -2.49 15.08
N VAL A 81 -6.99 -1.77 14.58
CA VAL A 81 -8.08 -1.22 15.42
C VAL A 81 -8.84 -2.33 16.14
N LEU A 82 -9.15 -3.46 15.48
CA LEU A 82 -9.84 -4.59 16.12
C LEU A 82 -9.02 -5.22 17.25
N VAL A 83 -7.71 -5.36 17.08
CA VAL A 83 -6.83 -5.89 18.14
C VAL A 83 -6.92 -4.99 19.38
N PHE A 84 -6.79 -3.67 19.19
CA PHE A 84 -6.90 -2.71 20.29
C PHE A 84 -8.29 -2.70 20.93
N ALA A 85 -9.35 -2.79 20.13
CA ALA A 85 -10.72 -2.88 20.65
C ALA A 85 -10.91 -4.11 21.55
N GLY A 86 -10.34 -5.26 21.20
CA GLY A 86 -10.40 -6.46 22.04
C GLY A 86 -9.70 -6.32 23.40
N PHE A 87 -8.74 -5.39 23.54
CA PHE A 87 -8.13 -5.03 24.83
C PHE A 87 -8.94 -3.98 25.59
N ALA A 88 -9.58 -3.03 24.89
CA ALA A 88 -10.31 -1.92 25.48
C ALA A 88 -11.71 -2.32 25.98
N LEU A 89 -12.29 -3.39 25.43
CA LEU A 89 -13.61 -3.89 25.82
C LEU A 89 -13.53 -4.87 27.02
N PRO A 90 -14.40 -4.73 28.04
CA PRO A 90 -14.38 -5.54 29.26
C PRO A 90 -14.69 -7.04 29.05
#